data_AF-A0A961IAP5-F1
#
_entry.id   AF-A0A961IAP5-F1
#
_cell.length_a   1.000
_cell.length_b   1.000
_cell.length_c   1.000
_cell.angle_alpha   90.00
_cell.angle_beta   90.00
_cell.angle_gamma   90.00
#
_symmetry.space_group_name_H-M   'P 1'
#
loop_
_entity.id
_entity.type
_entity.pdbx_description
1 polymer ?
#
loop_
_entity_poly.entity_id
_entity_poly.type
_entity_poly.pdbx_seq_one_letter_code
_entity_poly.pdbx_strand_id
1 'polypeptide(L)'
;GLVLGWSKSPQLKRIKQFKSELTDLAIAFLFILLAANLDLQNFIDLGWKGAATLLCIMLLIRPLGVLVSTFGTDLSTRARAFLSWIAPRGIVAGSMASLFALELTAKGYEEGPFIEAFTFSVIGVTIFIQGLSARRVAGLLGVREKEKNGWLIVGGHTFARKIARYIRKQVEATCVIVDTNPDAVRESRSENITAFIGNALEINTVPDEIRSRIGNVLALTDNRELNQLICLRWSDIVKKDRLFRWTGDEEKNDSLRTNMGIPVWQALTKPSQVSYDLRNKEANLISRTANLLTPDQLSQMIPLMAAESGRISVTDLDIGTMANASLLGYIRLVQHLPLF
;
A
#
# COMPACT_ATOMS: atom_id res chain seq x y z
N GLY A 1 -9.62 21.99 -12.94
CA GLY A 1 -8.95 20.98 -12.08
C GLY A 1 -9.76 20.67 -10.85
N LEU A 2 -9.72 21.53 -9.83
CA LEU A 2 -10.41 21.36 -8.54
C LEU A 2 -11.92 21.05 -8.67
N VAL A 3 -12.65 21.87 -9.42
CA VAL A 3 -14.12 21.70 -9.63
C VAL A 3 -14.44 20.37 -10.31
N LEU A 4 -13.73 20.01 -11.37
CA LEU A 4 -13.93 18.75 -12.09
C LEU A 4 -13.53 17.54 -11.24
N GLY A 5 -12.46 17.64 -10.44
CA GLY A 5 -12.02 16.56 -9.55
C GLY A 5 -13.01 16.25 -8.43
N TRP A 6 -13.81 17.24 -8.03
CA TRP A 6 -14.90 17.07 -7.06
C TRP A 6 -16.12 16.35 -7.67
N SER A 7 -16.38 16.55 -8.96
CA SER A 7 -17.40 15.80 -9.69
C SER A 7 -16.97 14.33 -9.84
N LYS A 8 -17.65 13.40 -9.16
CA LYS A 8 -17.34 11.95 -9.19
C LYS A 8 -17.81 11.26 -10.49
N SER A 9 -17.63 11.89 -11.66
CA SER A 9 -18.09 11.31 -12.93
C SER A 9 -17.18 10.15 -13.39
N PRO A 10 -17.76 9.04 -13.92
CA PRO A 10 -17.01 7.90 -14.45
C PRO A 10 -16.01 8.27 -15.56
N GLN A 11 -16.30 9.31 -16.36
CA GLN A 11 -15.45 9.73 -17.48
C GLN A 11 -14.14 10.39 -17.01
N LEU A 12 -14.05 10.82 -15.74
CA LEU A 12 -12.82 11.38 -15.19
C LEU A 12 -11.69 10.37 -15.05
N LYS A 13 -11.96 9.05 -14.99
CA LYS A 13 -10.87 8.06 -14.89
C LYS A 13 -9.93 8.17 -16.10
N ARG A 14 -10.47 8.28 -17.33
CA ARG A 14 -9.66 8.39 -18.56
C ARG A 14 -8.94 9.73 -18.66
N ILE A 15 -9.60 10.82 -18.30
CA ILE A 15 -8.99 12.16 -18.29
C ILE A 15 -7.85 12.23 -17.26
N LYS A 16 -8.03 11.63 -16.08
CA LYS A 16 -6.98 11.56 -15.05
C LYS A 16 -5.76 10.77 -15.53
N GLN A 17 -5.98 9.65 -16.22
CA GLN A 17 -4.89 8.86 -16.79
C GLN A 17 -4.11 9.64 -17.86
N PHE A 18 -4.80 10.22 -18.84
CA PHE A 18 -4.17 11.07 -19.85
C PHE A 18 -3.42 12.26 -19.25
N LYS A 19 -4.02 12.91 -18.25
CA LYS A 19 -3.37 13.99 -17.49
C LYS A 19 -2.12 13.50 -16.76
N SER A 20 -2.12 12.28 -16.23
CA SER A 20 -0.95 11.70 -15.56
C SER A 20 0.20 11.55 -16.55
N GLU A 21 -0.06 10.95 -17.71
CA GLU A 21 0.94 10.76 -18.77
C GLU A 21 1.53 12.10 -19.24
N LEU A 22 0.69 13.13 -19.45
CA LEU A 22 1.16 14.48 -19.75
C LEU A 22 1.96 15.10 -18.61
N THR A 23 1.57 14.86 -17.35
CA THR A 23 2.29 15.36 -16.18
C THR A 23 3.67 14.72 -16.08
N ASP A 24 3.77 13.42 -16.33
CA ASP A 24 5.03 12.68 -16.27
C ASP A 24 6.00 13.16 -17.35
N LEU A 25 5.50 13.36 -18.58
CA LEU A 25 6.28 13.95 -19.67
C LEU A 25 6.74 15.39 -19.34
N ALA A 26 5.83 16.22 -18.82
CA ALA A 26 6.14 17.61 -18.48
C ALA A 26 7.15 17.72 -17.33
N ILE A 27 7.05 16.84 -16.32
CA ILE A 27 8.02 16.77 -15.22
C ILE A 27 9.39 16.34 -15.75
N ALA A 28 9.45 15.33 -16.63
CA ALA A 28 10.71 14.91 -17.23
C ALA A 28 11.38 16.06 -18.01
N PHE A 29 10.62 16.78 -18.83
CA PHE A 29 11.11 17.94 -19.57
C PHE A 29 11.56 19.08 -18.64
N LEU A 30 10.80 19.36 -17.58
CA LEU A 30 11.17 20.36 -16.58
C LEU A 30 12.53 20.05 -15.94
N PHE A 31 12.80 18.80 -15.57
CA PHE A 31 14.07 18.44 -14.97
C PHE A 31 15.26 18.63 -15.94
N ILE A 32 15.04 18.39 -17.23
CA ILE A 32 16.03 18.69 -18.27
C ILE A 32 16.28 20.20 -18.34
N LEU A 33 15.22 21.02 -18.38
CA LEU A 33 15.36 22.49 -18.39
C LEU A 33 16.03 23.02 -17.12
N LEU A 34 15.72 22.44 -15.96
CA LEU A 34 16.34 22.80 -14.69
C LEU A 34 17.85 22.51 -14.74
N ALA A 35 18.25 21.35 -15.26
CA ALA A 35 19.67 21.02 -15.43
C ALA A 35 20.37 21.94 -16.43
N ALA A 36 19.69 22.34 -17.52
CA ALA A 36 20.24 23.24 -18.52
C ALA A 36 20.44 24.68 -18.02
N ASN A 37 19.59 25.16 -17.10
CA ASN A 37 19.68 26.50 -16.52
C ASN A 37 20.42 26.53 -15.17
N LEU A 38 20.98 25.41 -14.75
CA LEU A 38 21.72 25.30 -13.50
C LEU A 38 23.13 25.85 -13.68
N ASP A 39 23.35 27.10 -13.27
CA ASP A 39 24.68 27.70 -13.22
C ASP A 39 25.31 27.52 -11.83
N LEU A 40 26.05 26.43 -11.67
CA LEU A 40 26.76 26.11 -10.42
C LEU A 40 27.89 27.11 -10.15
N GLN A 41 28.46 27.71 -11.18
CA GLN A 41 29.62 28.60 -11.06
C GLN A 41 29.21 29.87 -10.31
N ASN A 42 28.07 30.46 -10.68
CA ASN A 42 27.47 31.58 -9.96
C ASN A 42 27.18 31.28 -8.47
N PHE A 43 26.82 30.04 -8.13
CA PHE A 43 26.61 29.63 -6.74
C PHE A 43 27.93 29.45 -5.97
N ILE A 44 28.95 28.89 -6.63
CA ILE A 44 30.31 28.72 -6.09
C ILE A 44 30.99 30.07 -5.87
N ASP A 45 30.80 31.03 -6.79
CA ASP A 45 31.34 32.39 -6.72
C ASP A 45 30.76 33.18 -5.53
N LEU A 46 29.51 32.90 -5.15
CA LEU A 46 28.90 33.41 -3.92
C LEU A 46 29.55 32.84 -2.63
N GLY A 47 30.25 31.72 -2.76
CA GLY A 47 30.94 31.02 -1.69
C GLY A 47 30.04 30.73 -0.48
N TRP A 48 30.56 31.05 0.71
CA TRP A 48 29.86 30.84 1.97
C TRP A 48 28.52 31.60 2.07
N LYS A 49 28.38 32.76 1.41
CA LYS A 49 27.15 33.57 1.48
C LYS A 49 25.97 32.87 0.80
N GLY A 50 26.22 32.19 -0.33
CA GLY A 50 25.19 31.39 -1.01
C GLY A 50 24.73 30.21 -0.18
N ALA A 51 25.69 29.46 0.40
CA ALA A 51 25.40 28.35 1.29
C ALA A 51 24.62 28.80 2.55
N ALA A 52 25.04 29.90 3.18
CA ALA A 52 24.36 30.46 4.35
C ALA A 52 22.91 30.89 4.02
N THR A 53 22.70 31.52 2.86
CA THR A 53 21.38 31.95 2.40
C THR A 53 20.48 30.73 2.15
N LEU A 54 20.98 29.71 1.46
CA LEU A 54 20.27 28.45 1.23
C LEU A 54 19.88 27.78 2.55
N LEU A 55 20.82 27.66 3.50
CA LEU A 55 20.56 27.08 4.82
C LEU A 55 19.55 27.89 5.61
N CYS A 56 19.61 29.22 5.56
CA CYS A 56 18.63 30.10 6.19
C CYS A 56 17.23 29.87 5.61
N ILE A 57 17.10 29.78 4.28
CA ILE A 57 15.83 29.47 3.61
C ILE A 57 15.30 28.11 4.06
N MET A 58 16.16 27.08 4.09
CA MET A 58 15.77 25.71 4.41
C MET A 58 15.45 25.48 5.88
N LEU A 59 16.25 26.02 6.80
CA LEU A 59 16.21 25.70 8.23
C LEU A 59 15.51 26.76 9.09
N LEU A 60 15.32 27.99 8.59
CA LEU A 60 14.69 29.06 9.36
C LEU A 60 13.39 29.53 8.69
N ILE A 61 13.50 30.16 7.52
CA ILE A 61 12.37 30.80 6.84
C ILE A 61 11.24 29.79 6.63
N ARG A 62 11.60 28.58 6.25
CA ARG A 62 10.64 27.56 5.89
C ARG A 62 9.96 26.88 7.08
N PRO A 63 10.67 26.38 8.11
CA PRO A 63 10.04 25.92 9.33
C PRO A 63 9.13 26.97 9.95
N LEU A 64 9.53 28.25 9.95
CA LEU A 64 8.69 29.35 10.40
C LEU A 64 7.39 29.46 9.58
N GLY A 65 7.49 29.45 8.25
CA GLY A 65 6.32 29.49 7.37
C GLY A 65 5.35 28.34 7.63
N VAL A 66 5.85 27.11 7.82
CA VAL A 66 5.01 25.95 8.16
C VAL A 66 4.43 26.06 9.57
N LEU A 67 5.19 26.53 10.56
CA LEU A 67 4.70 26.69 11.93
C LEU A 67 3.55 27.69 12.00
N VAL A 68 3.69 28.84 11.32
CA VAL A 68 2.63 29.85 11.22
C VAL A 68 1.43 29.30 10.47
N SER A 69 1.64 28.60 9.34
CA SER A 69 0.54 28.07 8.52
C SER A 69 -0.20 26.89 9.15
N THR A 70 0.43 26.18 10.09
CA THR A 70 -0.15 25.02 10.78
C THR A 70 -0.58 25.34 12.21
N PHE A 71 -0.54 26.62 12.60
CA PHE A 71 -1.03 27.07 13.89
C PHE A 71 -2.54 26.79 13.99
N GLY A 72 -2.97 26.09 15.04
CA GLY A 72 -4.38 25.71 15.24
C GLY A 72 -4.84 24.45 14.48
N THR A 73 -3.93 23.64 13.95
CA THR A 73 -4.27 22.36 13.29
C THR A 73 -3.91 21.15 14.15
N ASP A 74 -4.63 20.03 13.95
CA ASP A 74 -4.39 18.73 14.63
C ASP A 74 -3.16 17.96 14.11
N LEU A 75 -2.25 18.63 13.40
CA LEU A 75 -1.04 18.02 12.86
C LEU A 75 -0.06 17.68 13.97
N SER A 76 0.38 16.43 14.00
CA SER A 76 1.44 15.99 14.92
C SER A 76 2.73 16.79 14.69
N THR A 77 3.50 17.02 15.75
CA THR A 77 4.79 17.72 15.70
C THR A 77 5.77 17.06 14.71
N ARG A 78 5.71 15.73 14.57
CA ARG A 78 6.51 14.96 13.61
C ARG A 78 6.07 15.21 12.17
N ALA A 79 4.76 15.26 11.91
CA ALA A 79 4.23 15.62 10.59
C ALA A 79 4.59 17.06 10.23
N ARG A 80 4.48 17.99 11.18
CA ARG A 80 4.89 19.39 10.98
C ARG A 80 6.36 19.51 10.65
N ALA A 81 7.24 18.83 11.39
CA ALA A 81 8.68 18.80 11.11
C ALA A 81 8.99 18.23 9.71
N PHE A 82 8.27 17.18 9.29
CA PHE A 82 8.43 16.62 7.95
C PHE A 82 7.98 17.58 6.85
N LEU A 83 6.84 18.27 7.04
CA LEU A 83 6.35 19.31 6.14
C LEU A 83 7.31 20.52 6.07
N SER A 84 7.98 20.85 7.18
CA SER A 84 9.04 21.85 7.21
C SER A 84 10.30 21.40 6.46
N TRP A 85 10.54 20.09 6.31
CA TRP A 85 11.69 19.52 5.61
C TRP A 85 11.46 19.31 4.10
N ILE A 86 10.32 18.78 3.66
CA ILE A 86 9.98 18.55 2.22
C ILE A 86 9.16 19.69 1.60
N ALA A 87 9.77 20.48 0.69
CA ALA A 87 9.06 21.46 -0.14
C ALA A 87 9.68 21.44 -1.51
N PRO A 88 9.15 20.60 -2.40
CA PRO A 88 9.47 20.70 -3.81
C PRO A 88 8.90 22.04 -4.31
N ARG A 89 9.73 23.07 -4.34
CA ARG A 89 9.54 24.25 -5.19
C ARG A 89 10.24 23.94 -6.50
N GLY A 90 9.61 24.21 -7.63
CA GLY A 90 10.20 23.76 -8.89
C GLY A 90 9.88 24.63 -10.08
N ILE A 91 8.60 24.89 -10.34
CA ILE A 91 8.21 25.51 -11.61
C ILE A 91 7.90 26.98 -11.44
N VAL A 92 6.91 27.30 -10.60
CA VAL A 92 6.41 28.68 -10.47
C VAL A 92 7.50 29.63 -9.98
N ALA A 93 8.34 29.19 -9.03
CA ALA A 93 9.43 30.02 -8.52
C ALA A 93 10.50 30.29 -9.60
N GLY A 94 10.88 29.29 -10.40
CA GLY A 94 11.81 29.46 -11.51
C GLY A 94 11.25 30.38 -12.59
N SER A 95 10.01 30.14 -13.02
CA SER A 95 9.35 31.01 -14.02
C SER A 95 9.21 32.46 -13.57
N MET A 96 8.87 32.68 -12.29
CA MET A 96 8.81 34.04 -11.74
C MET A 96 10.19 34.68 -11.68
N ALA A 97 11.23 33.94 -11.28
CA ALA A 97 12.59 34.45 -11.25
C ALA A 97 13.09 34.87 -12.65
N SER A 98 12.86 34.05 -13.68
CA SER A 98 13.16 34.40 -15.08
C SER A 98 12.40 35.64 -15.54
N LEU A 99 11.11 35.75 -15.23
CA LEU A 99 10.30 36.92 -15.60
C LEU A 99 10.81 38.19 -14.90
N PHE A 100 11.10 38.12 -13.60
CA PHE A 100 11.66 39.25 -12.87
C PHE A 100 13.06 39.61 -13.34
N ALA A 101 13.90 38.63 -13.68
CA ALA A 101 15.24 38.85 -14.22
C ALA A 101 15.18 39.61 -15.55
N LEU A 102 14.29 39.21 -16.46
CA LEU A 102 14.06 39.91 -17.73
C LEU A 102 13.60 41.35 -17.51
N GLU A 103 12.63 41.55 -16.62
CA GLU A 103 12.08 42.88 -16.32
C GLU A 103 13.11 43.79 -15.63
N LEU A 104 13.91 43.25 -14.71
CA LEU A 104 14.99 43.98 -14.03
C LEU A 104 16.09 44.39 -15.01
N THR A 105 16.50 43.46 -15.89
CA THR A 105 17.48 43.74 -16.93
C THR A 105 16.97 44.81 -17.89
N ALA A 106 15.70 44.74 -18.29
CA ALA A 106 15.06 45.75 -19.14
C ALA A 106 15.01 47.14 -18.49
N LYS A 107 14.99 47.21 -17.16
CA LYS A 107 15.06 48.47 -16.39
C LYS A 107 16.49 48.92 -16.07
N GLY A 108 17.50 48.21 -16.55
CA GLY A 108 18.91 48.56 -16.36
C GLY A 108 19.54 48.03 -15.07
N TYR A 109 18.91 47.09 -14.36
CA TYR A 109 19.52 46.41 -13.22
C TYR A 109 20.36 45.23 -13.68
N GLU A 110 21.68 45.27 -13.43
CA GLU A 110 22.63 44.24 -13.84
C GLU A 110 22.48 42.93 -13.04
N GLU A 111 21.78 42.97 -11.90
CA GLU A 111 21.58 41.82 -11.00
C GLU A 111 20.42 40.91 -11.42
N GLY A 112 19.67 41.26 -12.47
CA GLY A 112 18.56 40.45 -12.99
C GLY A 112 18.94 38.99 -13.25
N PRO A 113 19.95 38.71 -14.11
CA PRO A 113 20.42 37.35 -14.39
C PRO A 113 20.88 36.58 -13.16
N PHE A 114 21.45 37.29 -12.17
CA PHE A 114 21.88 36.67 -10.92
C PHE A 114 20.69 36.09 -10.13
N ILE A 115 19.57 36.82 -10.04
CA ILE A 115 18.37 36.36 -9.32
C ILE A 115 17.81 35.07 -9.94
N GLU A 116 17.81 35.01 -11.28
CA GLU A 116 17.41 33.82 -12.02
C GLU A 116 18.34 32.64 -11.73
N ALA A 117 19.65 32.79 -11.96
CA ALA A 117 20.64 31.74 -11.73
C ALA A 117 20.64 31.25 -10.28
N PHE A 118 20.56 32.17 -9.31
CA PHE A 118 20.51 31.85 -7.89
C PHE A 118 19.25 31.06 -7.54
N THR A 119 18.09 31.44 -8.09
CA THR A 119 16.83 30.73 -7.83
C THR A 119 16.85 29.31 -8.39
N PHE A 120 17.34 29.12 -9.63
CA PHE A 120 17.49 27.79 -10.22
C PHE A 120 18.48 26.92 -9.44
N SER A 121 19.60 27.48 -9.00
CA SER A 121 20.57 26.79 -8.13
C SER A 121 19.94 26.36 -6.80
N VAL A 122 19.19 27.24 -6.13
CA VAL A 122 18.46 26.88 -4.90
C VAL A 122 17.45 25.75 -5.15
N ILE A 123 16.69 25.81 -6.25
CA ILE A 123 15.74 24.75 -6.64
C ILE A 123 16.49 23.42 -6.87
N GLY A 124 17.57 23.42 -7.65
CA GLY A 124 18.36 22.23 -7.93
C GLY A 124 18.94 21.58 -6.68
N VAL A 125 19.62 22.37 -5.83
CA VAL A 125 20.23 21.88 -4.59
C VAL A 125 19.18 21.39 -3.60
N THR A 126 18.06 22.10 -3.44
CA THR A 126 16.99 21.68 -2.52
C THR A 126 16.33 20.39 -2.97
N ILE A 127 16.02 20.23 -4.27
CA ILE A 127 15.45 18.99 -4.79
C ILE A 127 16.43 17.83 -4.63
N PHE A 128 17.72 18.04 -4.88
CA PHE A 128 18.74 17.02 -4.70
C PHE A 128 18.82 16.55 -3.24
N ILE A 129 19.02 17.48 -2.30
CA ILE A 129 19.13 17.17 -0.87
C ILE A 129 17.84 16.53 -0.34
N GLN A 130 16.68 17.12 -0.65
CA GLN A 130 15.40 16.63 -0.15
C GLN A 130 14.99 15.32 -0.82
N GLY A 131 15.28 15.13 -2.11
CA GLY A 131 15.02 13.88 -2.82
C GLY A 131 15.75 12.69 -2.19
N LEU A 132 17.04 12.86 -1.88
CA LEU A 132 17.85 11.80 -1.23
C LEU A 132 17.49 11.59 0.24
N SER A 133 17.14 12.65 0.97
CA SER A 133 16.90 12.59 2.42
C SER A 133 15.44 12.30 2.79
N ALA A 134 14.48 12.59 1.93
CA ALA A 134 13.04 12.51 2.18
C ALA A 134 12.61 11.19 2.83
N ARG A 135 12.97 10.06 2.22
CA ARG A 135 12.59 8.73 2.71
C ARG A 135 13.18 8.43 4.08
N ARG A 136 14.43 8.85 4.33
CA ARG A 136 15.12 8.64 5.61
C ARG A 136 14.49 9.50 6.70
N VAL A 137 14.30 10.80 6.44
CA VAL A 137 13.68 11.73 7.38
C VAL A 137 12.24 11.33 7.69
N ALA A 138 11.47 10.89 6.69
CA ALA A 138 10.12 10.34 6.90
C ALA A 138 10.12 9.12 7.83
N GLY A 139 11.12 8.23 7.67
CA GLY A 139 11.31 7.06 8.51
C GLY A 139 11.67 7.43 9.95
N LEU A 140 12.65 8.32 10.13
CA LEU A 140 13.09 8.82 11.44
C LEU A 140 11.96 9.52 12.21
N LEU A 141 11.15 10.32 11.51
CA LEU A 141 9.99 10.99 12.10
C LEU A 141 8.78 10.07 12.26
N GLY A 142 8.84 8.83 11.75
CA GLY A 142 7.72 7.87 11.84
C GLY A 142 6.44 8.34 11.15
N VAL A 143 6.56 9.22 10.14
CA VAL A 143 5.44 9.80 9.38
C VAL A 143 5.14 9.04 8.10
N ARG A 144 5.87 7.96 7.83
CA ARG A 144 5.57 7.05 6.71
C ARG A 144 4.21 6.42 6.97
N GLU A 145 3.35 6.41 5.95
CA GLU A 145 2.10 5.67 5.99
C GLU A 145 2.41 4.23 6.40
N LYS A 146 1.80 3.76 7.49
CA LYS A 146 1.96 2.37 7.94
C LYS A 146 1.47 1.48 6.80
N GLU A 147 2.25 0.44 6.45
CA GLU A 147 1.82 -0.50 5.43
C GLU A 147 0.42 -1.00 5.78
N LYS A 148 -0.52 -0.88 4.82
CA LYS A 148 -1.86 -1.43 4.96
C LYS A 148 -1.72 -2.94 5.03
N ASN A 149 -1.62 -3.46 6.26
CA ASN A 149 -1.42 -4.88 6.51
C ASN A 149 -2.72 -5.56 6.94
N GLY A 150 -3.82 -4.82 7.05
CA GLY A 150 -5.12 -5.37 7.37
C GLY A 150 -5.63 -6.32 6.29
N TRP A 151 -6.34 -7.36 6.73
CA TRP A 151 -6.93 -8.39 5.88
C TRP A 151 -8.45 -8.25 5.89
N LEU A 152 -9.03 -8.12 4.70
CA LEU A 152 -10.44 -8.39 4.49
C LEU A 152 -10.59 -9.85 4.06
N ILE A 153 -11.36 -10.62 4.81
CA ILE A 153 -11.69 -12.01 4.47
C ILE A 153 -13.19 -12.06 4.17
N VAL A 154 -13.55 -12.48 2.97
CA VAL A 154 -14.96 -12.61 2.58
C VAL A 154 -15.39 -14.05 2.73
N GLY A 155 -16.48 -14.26 3.49
CA GLY A 155 -16.92 -15.56 3.98
C GLY A 155 -16.56 -15.73 5.46
N GLY A 156 -17.57 -15.85 6.31
CA GLY A 156 -17.48 -15.93 7.78
C GLY A 156 -17.56 -17.34 8.33
N HIS A 157 -17.42 -18.36 7.49
CA HIS A 157 -17.42 -19.77 7.88
C HIS A 157 -16.19 -20.15 8.73
N THR A 158 -16.23 -21.32 9.37
CA THR A 158 -15.20 -21.81 10.29
C THR A 158 -13.77 -21.78 9.72
N PHE A 159 -13.59 -22.10 8.43
CA PHE A 159 -12.28 -22.07 7.78
C PHE A 159 -11.66 -20.66 7.76
N ALA A 160 -12.42 -19.67 7.26
CA ALA A 160 -12.04 -18.26 7.26
C ALA A 160 -11.71 -17.71 8.65
N ARG A 161 -12.50 -18.07 9.68
CA ARG A 161 -12.24 -17.62 11.06
C ARG A 161 -10.93 -18.17 11.61
N LYS A 162 -10.60 -19.44 11.32
CA LYS A 162 -9.30 -20.02 11.71
C LYS A 162 -8.13 -19.35 10.98
N ILE A 163 -8.30 -19.04 9.69
CA ILE A 163 -7.32 -18.25 8.91
C ILE A 163 -7.10 -16.87 9.55
N ALA A 164 -8.18 -16.14 9.83
CA ALA A 164 -8.13 -14.82 10.46
C ALA A 164 -7.40 -14.86 11.81
N ARG A 165 -7.63 -15.92 12.60
CA ARG A 165 -6.96 -16.13 13.89
C ARG A 165 -5.47 -16.40 13.74
N TYR A 166 -5.08 -17.21 12.75
CA TYR A 166 -3.68 -17.46 12.45
C TYR A 166 -2.97 -16.15 12.04
N ILE A 167 -3.55 -15.37 11.13
CA ILE A 167 -2.98 -14.09 10.70
C ILE A 167 -2.83 -13.12 11.88
N ARG A 168 -3.87 -12.98 12.73
CA ARG A 168 -3.78 -12.13 13.94
C ARG A 168 -2.68 -12.60 14.89
N LYS A 169 -2.54 -13.91 15.08
CA LYS A 169 -1.56 -14.49 16.02
C LYS A 169 -0.12 -14.31 15.56
N GLN A 170 0.15 -14.45 14.26
CA GLN A 170 1.52 -14.42 13.74
C GLN A 170 2.04 -13.02 13.41
N VAL A 171 1.15 -12.08 13.11
CA VAL A 171 1.52 -10.81 12.46
C VAL A 171 0.86 -9.59 13.09
N GLU A 172 0.01 -9.78 14.09
CA GLU A 172 -0.80 -8.72 14.74
C GLU A 172 -1.62 -7.87 13.75
N ALA A 173 -1.90 -8.41 12.56
CA ALA A 173 -2.63 -7.70 11.52
C ALA A 173 -4.13 -7.67 11.82
N THR A 174 -4.77 -6.52 11.58
CA THR A 174 -6.23 -6.39 11.70
C THR A 174 -6.91 -7.26 10.67
N CYS A 175 -7.66 -8.27 11.12
CA CYS A 175 -8.50 -9.10 10.26
C CYS A 175 -9.97 -8.70 10.42
N VAL A 176 -10.64 -8.51 9.29
CA VAL A 176 -12.04 -8.13 9.16
C VAL A 176 -12.75 -9.17 8.31
N ILE A 177 -13.88 -9.68 8.80
CA ILE A 177 -14.72 -10.62 8.06
C ILE A 177 -15.95 -9.90 7.53
N VAL A 178 -16.32 -10.16 6.28
CA VAL A 178 -17.61 -9.73 5.71
C VAL A 178 -18.35 -10.97 5.23
N ASP A 179 -19.60 -11.09 5.66
CA ASP A 179 -20.51 -12.13 5.21
C ASP A 179 -21.95 -11.59 5.15
N THR A 180 -22.75 -12.14 4.25
CA THR A 180 -24.19 -11.88 4.16
C THR A 180 -24.99 -12.63 5.23
N ASN A 181 -24.46 -13.75 5.74
CA ASN A 181 -25.10 -14.57 6.77
C ASN A 181 -24.90 -13.96 8.18
N PRO A 182 -25.98 -13.52 8.86
CA PRO A 182 -25.89 -12.95 10.22
C PRO A 182 -25.30 -13.90 11.26
N ASP A 183 -25.54 -15.21 11.14
CA ASP A 183 -25.05 -16.20 12.10
C ASP A 183 -23.54 -16.39 11.97
N ALA A 184 -23.02 -16.46 10.75
CA ALA A 184 -21.57 -16.52 10.50
C ALA A 184 -20.85 -15.27 11.05
N VAL A 185 -21.47 -14.09 10.94
CA VAL A 185 -20.96 -12.85 11.53
C VAL A 185 -21.03 -12.87 13.06
N ARG A 186 -22.12 -13.37 13.64
CA ARG A 186 -22.26 -13.53 15.09
C ARG A 186 -21.20 -14.46 15.66
N GLU A 187 -20.94 -15.60 15.03
CA GLU A 187 -19.86 -16.53 15.38
C GLU A 187 -18.48 -15.89 15.23
N SER A 188 -18.26 -15.10 14.18
CA SER A 188 -17.00 -14.36 14.01
C SER A 188 -16.77 -13.38 15.15
N ARG A 189 -17.82 -12.66 15.58
CA ARG A 189 -17.76 -11.70 16.69
C ARG A 189 -17.56 -12.39 18.04
N SER A 190 -18.17 -13.55 18.28
CA SER A 190 -17.97 -14.30 19.53
C SER A 190 -16.53 -14.80 19.68
N GLU A 191 -15.83 -15.00 18.55
CA GLU A 191 -14.39 -15.29 18.52
C GLU A 191 -13.50 -14.02 18.56
N ASN A 192 -14.05 -12.86 18.91
CA ASN A 192 -13.40 -11.54 18.94
C ASN A 192 -12.86 -11.07 17.58
N ILE A 193 -13.38 -11.59 16.45
CA ILE A 193 -13.01 -11.16 15.10
C ILE A 193 -13.97 -10.05 14.67
N THR A 194 -13.41 -8.95 14.18
CA THR A 194 -14.19 -7.83 13.65
C THR A 194 -14.94 -8.31 12.42
N ALA A 195 -16.28 -8.26 12.44
CA ALA A 195 -17.08 -8.77 11.34
C ALA A 195 -18.31 -7.91 11.05
N PHE A 196 -18.64 -7.76 9.77
CA PHE A 196 -19.75 -6.95 9.27
C PHE A 196 -20.73 -7.80 8.46
N ILE A 197 -22.02 -7.59 8.71
CA ILE A 197 -23.09 -8.20 7.91
C ILE A 197 -23.26 -7.34 6.66
N GLY A 198 -23.15 -7.94 5.48
CA GLY A 198 -23.38 -7.25 4.21
C GLY A 198 -22.72 -7.92 3.01
N ASN A 199 -22.91 -7.32 1.84
CA ASN A 199 -22.32 -7.80 0.60
C ASN A 199 -20.92 -7.20 0.40
N ALA A 200 -19.90 -8.05 0.26
CA ALA A 200 -18.54 -7.59 0.06
C ALA A 200 -18.31 -6.84 -1.28
N LEU A 201 -19.23 -6.92 -2.25
CA LEU A 201 -19.22 -6.09 -3.45
C LEU A 201 -19.52 -4.61 -3.16
N GLU A 202 -20.21 -4.35 -2.05
CA GLU A 202 -20.48 -3.03 -1.51
C GLU A 202 -19.36 -2.61 -0.57
N ILE A 203 -18.39 -1.86 -1.11
CA ILE A 203 -17.20 -1.38 -0.41
C ILE A 203 -17.53 -0.58 0.87
N ASN A 204 -18.72 0.03 0.94
CA ASN A 204 -19.18 0.82 2.09
C ASN A 204 -19.73 -0.04 3.24
N THR A 205 -19.86 -1.36 3.06
CA THR A 205 -20.20 -2.30 4.14
C THR A 205 -19.17 -2.21 5.28
N VAL A 206 -17.91 -1.94 4.94
CA VAL A 206 -16.84 -1.75 5.92
C VAL A 206 -16.64 -0.24 6.18
N PRO A 207 -16.68 0.23 7.44
CA PRO A 207 -16.46 1.63 7.77
C PRO A 207 -15.12 2.15 7.25
N ASP A 208 -15.09 3.42 6.82
CA ASP A 208 -13.92 4.07 6.22
C ASP A 208 -12.65 3.96 7.06
N GLU A 209 -12.78 4.10 8.39
CA GLU A 209 -11.68 3.97 9.35
C GLU A 209 -10.98 2.61 9.27
N ILE A 210 -11.75 1.54 9.15
CA ILE A 210 -11.25 0.16 9.05
C ILE A 210 -10.79 -0.11 7.63
N ARG A 211 -11.57 0.30 6.64
CA ARG A 211 -11.27 0.13 5.22
C ARG A 211 -9.94 0.76 4.83
N SER A 212 -9.58 1.90 5.41
CA SER A 212 -8.30 2.57 5.18
C SER A 212 -7.08 1.72 5.54
N ARG A 213 -7.23 0.76 6.45
CA ARG A 213 -6.17 -0.13 6.96
C ARG A 213 -6.08 -1.46 6.21
N ILE A 214 -7.11 -1.79 5.42
CA ILE A 214 -7.15 -3.00 4.61
C ILE A 214 -6.15 -2.83 3.46
N GLY A 215 -5.22 -3.76 3.36
CA GLY A 215 -4.30 -3.83 2.22
C GLY A 215 -4.17 -5.22 1.63
N ASN A 216 -4.90 -6.20 2.15
CA ASN A 216 -5.03 -7.54 1.58
C ASN A 216 -6.51 -7.93 1.55
N VAL A 217 -6.96 -8.57 0.47
CA VAL A 217 -8.30 -9.14 0.35
C VAL A 217 -8.17 -10.62 0.06
N LEU A 218 -8.91 -11.45 0.79
CA LEU A 218 -9.04 -12.87 0.56
C LEU A 218 -10.52 -13.20 0.36
N ALA A 219 -10.92 -13.43 -0.88
CA ALA A 219 -12.26 -13.87 -1.22
C ALA A 219 -12.36 -15.40 -1.07
N LEU A 220 -13.07 -15.84 -0.04
CA LEU A 220 -13.11 -17.24 0.39
C LEU A 220 -14.55 -17.74 0.50
N THR A 221 -15.29 -17.60 -0.59
CA THR A 221 -16.64 -18.18 -0.72
C THR A 221 -16.62 -19.40 -1.64
N ASP A 222 -17.66 -20.23 -1.56
CA ASP A 222 -17.84 -21.37 -2.47
C ASP A 222 -18.09 -20.95 -3.93
N ASN A 223 -18.47 -19.70 -4.16
CA ASN A 223 -18.81 -19.17 -5.47
C ASN A 223 -17.57 -18.51 -6.09
N ARG A 224 -17.04 -19.14 -7.14
CA ARG A 224 -15.80 -18.70 -7.82
C ARG A 224 -16.00 -17.34 -8.50
N GLU A 225 -17.13 -17.17 -9.18
CA GLU A 225 -17.49 -15.94 -9.90
C GLU A 225 -17.64 -14.77 -8.93
N LEU A 226 -18.28 -15.00 -7.77
CA LEU A 226 -18.38 -14.01 -6.70
C LEU A 226 -16.99 -13.61 -6.19
N ASN A 227 -16.10 -14.58 -5.97
CA ASN A 227 -14.74 -14.29 -5.53
C ASN A 227 -13.98 -13.40 -6.54
N GLN A 228 -14.11 -13.68 -7.84
CA GLN A 228 -13.53 -12.86 -8.90
C GLN A 228 -14.12 -11.44 -8.90
N LEU A 229 -15.44 -11.30 -8.77
CA LEU A 229 -16.11 -10.00 -8.73
C LEU A 229 -15.69 -9.19 -7.48
N ILE A 230 -15.54 -9.83 -6.32
CA ILE A 230 -15.02 -9.19 -5.11
C ILE A 230 -13.62 -8.63 -5.38
N CYS A 231 -12.70 -9.45 -5.89
CA CYS A 231 -11.34 -8.99 -6.21
C CYS A 231 -11.36 -7.82 -7.21
N LEU A 232 -12.19 -7.91 -8.26
CA LEU A 232 -12.35 -6.84 -9.24
C LEU A 232 -12.84 -5.53 -8.59
N ARG A 233 -13.86 -5.59 -7.73
CA ARG A 233 -14.38 -4.40 -7.03
C ARG A 233 -13.37 -3.80 -6.07
N TRP A 234 -12.63 -4.63 -5.34
CA TRP A 234 -11.63 -4.17 -4.38
C TRP A 234 -10.30 -3.75 -5.03
N SER A 235 -10.08 -4.03 -6.31
CA SER A 235 -8.90 -3.59 -7.07
C SER A 235 -8.77 -2.06 -7.23
N ASP A 236 -9.86 -1.32 -7.02
CA ASP A 236 -9.83 0.15 -6.96
C ASP A 236 -9.18 0.68 -5.67
N ILE A 237 -9.01 -0.14 -4.63
CA ILE A 237 -8.53 0.26 -3.28
C ILE A 237 -7.26 -0.50 -2.87
N VAL A 238 -7.21 -1.79 -3.18
CA VAL A 238 -6.13 -2.70 -2.80
C VAL A 238 -5.29 -3.04 -4.03
N LYS A 239 -3.98 -3.14 -3.84
CA LYS A 239 -3.05 -3.47 -4.92
C LYS A 239 -3.34 -4.87 -5.46
N LYS A 240 -3.12 -5.07 -6.77
CA LYS A 240 -3.46 -6.31 -7.48
C LYS A 240 -2.75 -7.54 -6.93
N ASP A 241 -1.50 -7.38 -6.48
CA ASP A 241 -0.66 -8.41 -5.87
C ASP A 241 -1.10 -8.80 -4.44
N ARG A 242 -2.13 -8.16 -3.90
CA ARG A 242 -2.70 -8.40 -2.57
C ARG A 242 -4.19 -8.74 -2.59
N LEU A 243 -4.68 -9.13 -3.77
CA LEU A 243 -6.03 -9.66 -3.97
C LEU A 243 -5.90 -11.16 -4.16
N PHE A 244 -6.45 -11.94 -3.25
CA PHE A 244 -6.40 -13.41 -3.24
C PHE A 244 -7.81 -13.98 -3.32
N ARG A 245 -7.98 -15.09 -4.02
CA ARG A 245 -9.28 -15.78 -4.10
C ARG A 245 -9.12 -17.28 -4.12
N TRP A 246 -10.05 -17.99 -3.51
CA TRP A 246 -10.19 -19.41 -3.75
C TRP A 246 -10.86 -19.67 -5.10
N THR A 247 -10.33 -20.62 -5.87
CA THR A 247 -10.85 -20.98 -7.20
C THR A 247 -10.97 -22.49 -7.45
N GLY A 248 -10.54 -23.36 -6.52
CA GLY A 248 -10.50 -24.81 -6.73
C GLY A 248 -9.62 -25.25 -7.92
N ASP A 249 -9.70 -26.53 -8.29
CA ASP A 249 -8.74 -27.19 -9.19
C ASP A 249 -8.88 -26.89 -10.70
N GLU A 250 -9.92 -26.14 -11.13
CA GLU A 250 -10.29 -26.10 -12.55
C GLU A 250 -9.80 -24.87 -13.34
N GLU A 251 -9.03 -23.95 -12.74
CA GLU A 251 -8.54 -22.79 -13.49
C GLU A 251 -7.16 -23.06 -14.14
N LYS A 252 -7.18 -23.59 -15.37
CA LYS A 252 -6.01 -23.53 -16.26
C LYS A 252 -5.80 -22.10 -16.73
N ASN A 253 -4.82 -21.44 -16.10
CA ASN A 253 -4.03 -20.31 -16.62
C ASN A 253 -4.73 -19.41 -17.66
N ASP A 254 -5.79 -18.70 -17.27
CA ASP A 254 -6.33 -17.61 -18.09
C ASP A 254 -5.55 -16.33 -17.77
N SER A 255 -4.44 -16.15 -18.49
CA SER A 255 -3.51 -15.03 -18.39
C SER A 255 -4.12 -13.66 -18.77
N LEU A 256 -5.42 -13.61 -19.07
CA LEU A 256 -6.11 -12.45 -19.63
C LEU A 256 -6.81 -11.54 -18.61
N ARG A 257 -6.78 -11.84 -17.31
CA ARG A 257 -7.60 -11.10 -16.32
C ARG A 257 -6.83 -10.67 -15.07
N THR A 258 -5.88 -9.76 -15.27
CA THR A 258 -4.98 -9.19 -14.23
C THR A 258 -5.66 -8.55 -13.01
N ASN A 259 -6.96 -8.27 -13.03
CA ASN A 259 -7.68 -7.64 -11.92
C ASN A 259 -8.60 -8.60 -11.14
N MET A 260 -8.68 -9.88 -11.49
CA MET A 260 -9.57 -10.83 -10.81
C MET A 260 -8.96 -11.48 -9.57
N GLY A 261 -7.80 -11.03 -9.12
CA GLY A 261 -7.12 -11.57 -7.95
C GLY A 261 -6.41 -12.90 -8.22
N ILE A 262 -5.38 -13.15 -7.43
CA ILE A 262 -4.50 -14.30 -7.51
C ILE A 262 -5.23 -15.54 -6.98
N PRO A 263 -5.34 -16.62 -7.77
CA PRO A 263 -5.94 -17.85 -7.31
C PRO A 263 -5.04 -18.52 -6.26
N VAL A 264 -5.60 -18.83 -5.10
CA VAL A 264 -4.91 -19.51 -4.00
C VAL A 264 -5.64 -20.81 -3.64
N TRP A 265 -4.89 -21.78 -3.12
CA TRP A 265 -5.40 -23.05 -2.61
C TRP A 265 -6.25 -23.83 -3.61
N GLN A 266 -5.77 -23.92 -4.85
CA GLN A 266 -6.46 -24.61 -5.95
C GLN A 266 -6.72 -26.09 -5.60
N ALA A 267 -5.76 -26.73 -4.95
CA ALA A 267 -5.87 -28.12 -4.47
C ALA A 267 -6.87 -28.34 -3.31
N LEU A 268 -7.42 -27.28 -2.71
CA LEU A 268 -8.45 -27.42 -1.67
C LEU A 268 -9.85 -27.58 -2.29
N THR A 269 -10.64 -28.47 -1.69
CA THR A 269 -12.10 -28.52 -1.91
C THR A 269 -12.77 -27.21 -1.53
N LYS A 270 -14.08 -27.10 -1.81
CA LYS A 270 -14.88 -25.91 -1.50
C LYS A 270 -14.70 -25.45 -0.03
N PRO A 271 -14.61 -24.13 0.23
CA PRO A 271 -14.45 -23.62 1.59
C PRO A 271 -15.52 -24.07 2.59
N SER A 272 -16.75 -24.32 2.15
CA SER A 272 -17.80 -24.93 2.98
C SER A 272 -17.50 -26.37 3.39
N GLN A 273 -16.96 -27.19 2.48
CA GLN A 273 -16.54 -28.55 2.77
C GLN A 273 -15.35 -28.55 3.73
N VAL A 274 -14.34 -27.72 3.49
CA VAL A 274 -13.21 -27.55 4.42
C VAL A 274 -13.72 -27.12 5.80
N SER A 275 -14.70 -26.21 5.85
CA SER A 275 -15.32 -25.80 7.11
C SER A 275 -16.11 -26.92 7.79
N TYR A 276 -16.76 -27.81 7.03
CA TYR A 276 -17.43 -29.00 7.53
C TYR A 276 -16.42 -29.98 8.13
N ASP A 277 -15.38 -30.36 7.38
CA ASP A 277 -14.31 -31.28 7.80
C ASP A 277 -13.67 -30.78 9.12
N LEU A 278 -13.44 -29.46 9.22
CA LEU A 278 -12.87 -28.83 10.43
C LEU A 278 -13.82 -28.81 11.64
N ARG A 279 -15.14 -28.71 11.44
CA ARG A 279 -16.12 -28.75 12.53
C ARG A 279 -16.30 -30.16 13.07
N ASN A 280 -16.30 -31.16 12.19
CA ASN A 280 -16.45 -32.57 12.54
C ASN A 280 -15.14 -33.23 12.98
N LYS A 281 -14.04 -32.48 13.01
CA LYS A 281 -12.69 -32.97 13.36
C LYS A 281 -12.20 -34.07 12.42
N GLU A 282 -12.68 -34.08 11.18
CA GLU A 282 -12.19 -34.92 10.07
C GLU A 282 -10.96 -34.28 9.41
N ALA A 283 -10.72 -32.99 9.66
CA ALA A 283 -9.51 -32.29 9.28
C ALA A 283 -9.05 -31.34 10.37
N ASN A 284 -7.81 -30.89 10.29
CA ASN A 284 -7.25 -29.88 11.17
C ASN A 284 -6.38 -28.88 10.42
N LEU A 285 -6.28 -27.67 10.98
CA LEU A 285 -5.28 -26.69 10.56
C LEU A 285 -4.12 -26.72 11.55
N ILE A 286 -2.93 -27.02 11.04
CA ILE A 286 -1.72 -27.11 11.84
C ILE A 286 -0.86 -25.89 11.54
N SER A 287 -0.39 -25.22 12.60
CA SER A 287 0.55 -24.11 12.54
C SER A 287 1.85 -24.53 13.19
N ARG A 288 2.91 -24.78 12.41
CA ARG A 288 4.26 -25.13 12.91
C ARG A 288 5.36 -24.45 12.09
N THR A 289 6.52 -24.25 12.70
CA THR A 289 7.70 -23.78 11.96
C THR A 289 8.10 -24.82 10.92
N ALA A 290 8.39 -24.39 9.68
CA ALA A 290 8.65 -25.29 8.55
C ALA A 290 9.75 -26.31 8.84
N ASN A 291 10.87 -25.89 9.45
CA ASN A 291 11.97 -26.76 9.86
C ASN A 291 11.63 -27.85 10.89
N LEU A 292 10.48 -27.75 11.55
CA LEU A 292 10.04 -28.70 12.57
C LEU A 292 9.08 -29.78 12.03
N LEU A 293 8.77 -29.75 10.73
CA LEU A 293 7.88 -30.71 10.08
C LEU A 293 8.70 -31.84 9.45
N THR A 294 8.25 -33.08 9.63
CA THR A 294 8.88 -34.22 8.94
C THR A 294 8.50 -34.24 7.46
N PRO A 295 9.32 -34.84 6.56
CA PRO A 295 8.97 -34.97 5.14
C PRO A 295 7.62 -35.65 4.88
N ASP A 296 7.25 -36.62 5.72
CA ASP A 296 5.96 -37.32 5.66
C ASP A 296 4.78 -36.42 6.12
N GLN A 297 4.99 -35.54 7.11
CA GLN A 297 3.98 -34.55 7.48
C GLN A 297 3.79 -33.49 6.39
N LEU A 298 4.87 -33.13 5.69
CA LEU A 298 4.81 -32.18 4.58
C LEU A 298 4.07 -32.76 3.37
N SER A 299 4.24 -34.06 3.07
CA SER A 299 3.56 -34.70 1.94
C SER A 299 2.05 -34.87 2.15
N GLN A 300 1.60 -35.02 3.40
CA GLN A 300 0.18 -35.18 3.77
C GLN A 300 -0.55 -33.85 4.01
N MET A 301 0.15 -32.72 3.88
CA MET A 301 -0.36 -31.40 4.23
C MET A 301 -0.47 -30.51 3.00
N ILE A 302 -1.60 -29.83 2.86
CA ILE A 302 -1.77 -28.76 1.87
C ILE A 302 -1.33 -27.44 2.52
N PRO A 303 -0.21 -26.83 2.08
CA PRO A 303 0.26 -25.57 2.66
C PRO A 303 -0.69 -24.43 2.27
N LEU A 304 -1.10 -23.63 3.25
CA LEU A 304 -2.04 -22.54 3.06
C LEU A 304 -1.35 -21.18 3.09
N MET A 305 -0.60 -20.92 4.16
CA MET A 305 0.05 -19.62 4.39
C MET A 305 1.33 -19.83 5.16
N ALA A 306 2.32 -18.99 4.92
CA ALA A 306 3.51 -18.89 5.75
C ALA A 306 3.61 -17.49 6.35
N ALA A 307 4.02 -17.42 7.62
CA ALA A 307 4.35 -16.18 8.30
C ALA A 307 5.86 -16.10 8.51
N GLU A 308 6.49 -15.06 7.97
CA GLU A 308 7.92 -14.80 8.11
C GLU A 308 8.16 -13.31 8.33
N SER A 309 8.99 -12.97 9.32
CA SER A 309 9.41 -11.58 9.59
C SER A 309 8.26 -10.56 9.67
N GLY A 310 7.12 -10.95 10.23
CA GLY A 310 5.94 -10.07 10.35
C GLY A 310 5.19 -9.85 9.03
N ARG A 311 5.29 -10.78 8.07
CA ARG A 311 4.49 -10.79 6.82
C ARG A 311 3.86 -12.15 6.57
N ILE A 312 2.76 -12.16 5.83
CA ILE A 312 2.05 -13.38 5.40
C ILE A 312 2.27 -13.57 3.90
N SER A 313 2.71 -14.77 3.55
CA SER A 313 2.78 -15.26 2.17
C SER A 313 1.65 -16.27 1.97
N VAL A 314 0.88 -16.12 0.89
CA VAL A 314 -0.24 -17.02 0.52
C VAL A 314 0.05 -17.78 -0.78
N THR A 315 0.93 -17.26 -1.62
CA THR A 315 1.27 -17.78 -2.97
C THR A 315 2.70 -18.32 -2.98
N ASP A 316 2.96 -19.34 -3.82
CA ASP A 316 4.29 -19.94 -4.04
C ASP A 316 5.05 -20.28 -2.75
N LEU A 317 4.42 -21.10 -1.91
CA LEU A 317 5.00 -21.59 -0.67
C LEU A 317 6.08 -22.64 -0.98
N ASP A 318 7.28 -22.19 -1.34
CA ASP A 318 8.45 -23.06 -1.45
C ASP A 318 8.98 -23.38 -0.05
N ILE A 319 8.46 -24.47 0.50
CA ILE A 319 8.72 -24.91 1.88
C ILE A 319 10.22 -25.12 2.12
N GLY A 320 10.99 -25.48 1.09
CA GLY A 320 12.44 -25.70 1.19
C GLY A 320 13.24 -24.43 1.48
N THR A 321 12.78 -23.28 1.00
CA THR A 321 13.43 -21.97 1.25
C THR A 321 12.89 -21.26 2.50
N MET A 322 11.72 -21.67 3.00
CA MET A 322 11.01 -21.06 4.13
C MET A 322 11.31 -21.71 5.49
N ALA A 323 12.55 -22.15 5.67
CA ALA A 323 13.03 -22.92 6.83
C ALA A 323 12.54 -22.37 8.20
N ASN A 324 12.62 -21.05 8.40
CA ASN A 324 12.26 -20.39 9.66
C ASN A 324 10.84 -19.80 9.70
N ALA A 325 10.03 -19.96 8.64
CA ALA A 325 8.68 -19.44 8.60
C ALA A 325 7.71 -20.31 9.43
N SER A 326 6.73 -19.68 10.07
CA SER A 326 5.60 -20.41 10.65
C SER A 326 4.66 -20.79 9.52
N LEU A 327 4.49 -22.07 9.22
CA LEU A 327 3.63 -22.58 8.16
C LEU A 327 2.26 -22.97 8.74
N LEU A 328 1.19 -22.49 8.11
CA LEU A 328 -0.18 -22.97 8.28
C LEU A 328 -0.49 -23.95 7.16
N GLY A 329 -0.90 -25.16 7.51
CA GLY A 329 -1.35 -26.14 6.54
C GLY A 329 -2.62 -26.85 6.94
N TYR A 330 -3.29 -27.41 5.94
CA TYR A 330 -4.50 -28.21 6.06
C TYR A 330 -4.15 -29.70 5.96
N ILE A 331 -4.59 -30.48 6.94
CA ILE A 331 -4.38 -31.93 6.98
C ILE A 331 -5.73 -32.61 7.18
N ARG A 332 -6.05 -33.58 6.33
CA ARG A 332 -7.18 -34.50 6.54
C ARG A 332 -6.75 -35.61 7.48
N LEU A 333 -7.52 -35.81 8.53
CA LEU A 333 -7.36 -36.91 9.47
C LEU A 333 -8.07 -38.11 8.84
N VAL A 334 -7.36 -38.87 8.02
CA VAL A 334 -7.90 -40.10 7.39
C VAL A 334 -8.49 -41.00 8.48
N GLN A 335 -9.75 -41.41 8.32
CA GLN A 335 -10.35 -42.47 9.12
C GLN A 335 -9.59 -43.78 8.83
N HIS A 336 -8.73 -44.21 9.76
CA HIS A 336 -8.40 -45.63 9.87
C HIS A 336 -9.63 -46.36 10.42
N LEU A 337 -10.61 -46.66 9.57
CA LEU A 337 -11.54 -47.74 9.81
C LEU A 337 -10.87 -49.03 9.30
N PRO A 338 -10.51 -49.99 10.18
CA PRO A 338 -10.24 -51.33 9.70
C PRO A 338 -11.58 -51.92 9.25
N LEU A 339 -11.74 -52.08 7.94
CA LEU A 339 -12.75 -52.99 7.38
C LEU A 339 -12.37 -54.40 7.83
N PHE A 340 -13.18 -55.00 8.71
CA PHE A 340 -13.30 -56.44 8.89
C PHE A 340 -14.71 -56.86 8.49
#